data_AF-A0A484GIH8-F1
#
_entry.id   AF-A0A484GIH8-F1
#
_cell.length_a   1.000
_cell.length_b   1.000
_cell.length_c   1.000
_cell.angle_alpha   90.00
_cell.angle_beta   90.00
_cell.angle_gamma   90.00
#
_symmetry.space_group_name_H-M   'P 1'
#
loop_
_entity.id
_entity.type
_entity.pdbx_description
1 polymer ?
#
loop_
_entity_poly.entity_id
_entity_poly.type
_entity_poly.pdbx_seq_one_letter_code
_entity_poly.pdbx_strand_id
1 'polypeptide(L)'
;PERGELDCNICYRPFNLGDREPRRLPGTARARCGHTLCTACLRELAARGDGGGAAARAVSLRHVVMCPFCRTPTLLPRGRI
;
A
#
# COMPACT_ATOMS: atom_id res chain seq x y z
N PRO A 1 7.56 -11.81 -23.60
CA PRO A 1 6.47 -11.93 -22.60
C PRO A 1 6.68 -10.90 -21.49
N GLU A 2 6.07 -9.72 -21.65
CA GLU A 2 6.47 -8.52 -20.89
C GLU A 2 5.29 -7.87 -20.14
N ARG A 3 4.32 -8.70 -19.71
CA ARG A 3 3.09 -8.21 -19.05
C ARG A 3 3.27 -7.97 -17.55
N GLY A 4 4.30 -8.55 -16.93
CA GLY A 4 4.49 -8.52 -15.46
C GLY A 4 5.01 -7.19 -14.88
N GLU A 5 5.60 -6.30 -15.68
CA GLU A 5 6.13 -5.02 -15.20
C GLU A 5 5.07 -3.93 -15.07
N LEU A 6 3.95 -4.07 -15.77
CA LEU A 6 2.87 -3.09 -15.81
C LEU A 6 1.63 -3.53 -15.03
N ASP A 7 1.58 -4.75 -14.51
CA ASP A 7 0.41 -5.26 -13.79
C ASP A 7 0.61 -5.20 -12.27
N CYS A 8 -0.46 -4.87 -11.55
CA CYS A 8 -0.46 -4.94 -10.11
C CYS A 8 -0.51 -6.39 -9.62
N ASN A 9 0.50 -6.83 -8.87
CA ASN A 9 0.58 -8.19 -8.29
C ASN A 9 -0.50 -8.54 -7.24
N ILE A 10 -1.42 -7.62 -6.91
CA ILE A 10 -2.55 -7.88 -5.99
C ILE A 10 -3.84 -8.17 -6.77
N CYS A 11 -4.16 -7.31 -7.74
CA CYS A 11 -5.41 -7.43 -8.53
C CYS A 11 -5.20 -7.97 -9.95
N TYR A 12 -3.95 -8.26 -10.33
CA TYR A 12 -3.54 -8.76 -11.65
C TYR A 12 -4.11 -7.93 -12.81
N ARG A 13 -4.22 -6.62 -12.60
CA ARG A 13 -4.69 -5.66 -13.60
C ARG A 13 -3.59 -4.66 -13.94
N PRO A 14 -3.59 -4.12 -15.17
CA PRO A 14 -2.61 -3.13 -15.58
C PRO A 14 -2.73 -1.85 -14.77
N PHE A 15 -1.56 -1.27 -14.51
CA PHE A 15 -1.41 0.08 -14.01
C PHE A 15 -1.94 1.07 -15.04
N ASN A 16 -2.43 2.21 -14.57
CA ASN A 16 -2.86 3.31 -15.41
C ASN A 16 -2.55 4.65 -14.73
N LEU A 17 -2.63 5.76 -15.46
CA LEU A 17 -2.37 7.10 -14.91
C LEU A 17 -3.52 7.65 -14.04
N GLY A 18 -4.50 6.82 -13.68
CA GLY A 18 -5.65 7.17 -12.85
C GLY A 18 -5.68 6.36 -11.56
N ASP A 19 -6.80 5.70 -11.27
CA ASP A 19 -6.98 4.97 -10.01
C ASP A 19 -6.03 3.77 -9.83
N ARG A 20 -5.38 3.29 -10.89
CA ARG A 20 -4.40 2.20 -10.82
C ARG A 20 -2.97 2.69 -11.00
N GLU A 21 -2.67 3.93 -10.65
CA GLU A 21 -1.30 4.43 -10.69
C GLU A 21 -0.40 3.58 -9.78
N PRO A 22 0.78 3.15 -10.26
CA PRO A 22 1.70 2.35 -9.47
C PRO A 22 2.29 3.20 -8.35
N ARG A 23 1.95 2.86 -7.10
CA ARG A 23 2.53 3.46 -5.90
C ARG A 23 3.53 2.54 -5.25
N ARG A 24 4.71 3.08 -5.01
CA ARG A 24 5.77 2.41 -4.28
C ARG A 24 5.58 2.63 -2.79
N LEU A 25 5.54 1.55 -2.01
CA LEU A 25 5.49 1.60 -0.56
C LEU A 25 6.90 1.94 -0.04
N PRO A 26 7.07 3.09 0.64
CA PRO A 26 8.36 3.47 1.19
C PRO A 26 8.76 2.62 2.40
N GLY A 27 7.82 1.96 3.08
CA GLY A 27 8.03 1.31 4.36
C GLY A 27 8.08 2.30 5.54
N THR A 28 8.91 2.00 6.53
CA THR A 28 9.29 2.92 7.62
C THR A 28 10.76 3.30 7.50
N ALA A 29 11.21 4.29 8.27
CA ALA A 29 12.62 4.66 8.35
C ALA A 29 13.54 3.47 8.70
N ARG A 30 13.02 2.48 9.45
CA ARG A 30 13.76 1.30 9.90
C ARG A 30 13.69 0.11 8.94
N ALA A 31 12.64 0.04 8.11
CA ALA A 31 12.42 -1.07 7.19
C ALA A 31 11.77 -0.55 5.91
N ARG A 32 12.56 -0.48 4.83
CA ARG A 32 12.12 -0.07 3.50
C ARG A 32 11.73 -1.30 2.70
N CYS A 33 10.49 -1.37 2.20
CA CYS A 33 10.06 -2.50 1.39
C CYS A 33 10.26 -2.27 -0.11
N GLY A 34 10.07 -1.05 -0.61
CA GLY A 34 10.25 -0.71 -2.02
C GLY A 34 9.32 -1.43 -3.01
N HIS A 35 8.31 -2.15 -2.51
CA HIS A 35 7.32 -2.87 -3.32
C HIS A 35 6.28 -1.91 -3.91
N THR A 36 5.78 -2.24 -5.10
CA THR A 36 4.83 -1.41 -5.84
C THR A 36 3.48 -2.10 -5.94
N LEU A 37 2.41 -1.35 -5.73
CA LEU A 37 1.02 -1.79 -5.96
C LEU A 37 0.21 -0.64 -6.55
N CYS A 38 -0.96 -0.95 -7.12
CA CYS A 38 -1.80 0.10 -7.69
C CYS A 38 -2.49 0.92 -6.60
N THR A 39 -2.77 2.17 -6.92
CA THR A 39 -3.41 3.13 -6.02
C THR A 39 -4.76 2.62 -5.49
N ALA A 40 -5.57 1.95 -6.32
CA ALA A 40 -6.83 1.33 -5.92
C ALA A 40 -6.63 0.27 -4.81
N CYS A 41 -5.72 -0.69 -5.02
CA CYS A 41 -5.41 -1.70 -4.00
C CYS A 41 -4.82 -1.06 -2.74
N LEU A 42 -4.05 0.02 -2.87
CA LEU A 42 -3.50 0.74 -1.73
C LEU A 42 -4.61 1.42 -0.92
N ARG A 43 -5.56 2.08 -1.59
CA ARG A 43 -6.74 2.69 -0.95
C ARG A 43 -7.57 1.64 -0.23
N GLU A 44 -7.79 0.48 -0.85
CA GLU A 44 -8.50 -0.63 -0.21
C GLU A 44 -7.77 -1.14 1.03
N LEU A 45 -6.45 -1.31 0.99
CA LEU A 45 -5.66 -1.70 2.16
C LEU A 45 -5.73 -0.65 3.28
N ALA A 46 -5.62 0.64 2.93
CA ALA A 46 -5.72 1.73 3.88
C ALA A 46 -7.13 1.90 4.48
N ALA A 47 -8.18 1.57 3.71
CA ALA A 47 -9.57 1.60 4.16
C ALA A 47 -9.94 0.38 5.00
N ARG A 48 -9.38 -0.79 4.69
CA ARG A 48 -9.60 -2.04 5.44
C ARG A 48 -8.87 -2.06 6.78
N GLY A 49 -7.90 -1.17 6.99
CA GLY A 49 -7.29 -0.87 8.28
C GLY A 49 -6.96 -2.11 9.11
N ASP A 50 -5.82 -2.73 8.80
CA ASP A 50 -5.12 -3.74 9.60
C ASP A 50 -6.00 -4.51 10.62
N GLY A 51 -6.57 -5.64 10.17
CA GLY A 51 -7.15 -6.67 11.02
C GLY A 51 -6.09 -7.33 11.90
N GLY A 52 -5.57 -6.59 12.88
CA GLY A 52 -4.54 -7.01 13.81
C GLY A 52 -4.63 -6.24 15.12
N GLY A 53 -5.66 -6.53 15.92
CA GLY A 53 -5.71 -6.22 17.35
C GLY A 53 -6.47 -4.94 17.72
N ALA A 54 -7.49 -5.12 18.55
CA ALA A 54 -8.43 -4.12 19.05
C ALA A 54 -7.83 -3.05 20.02
N ALA A 55 -6.62 -2.52 19.79
CA ALA A 55 -5.92 -1.72 20.81
C ALA A 55 -5.39 -0.33 20.40
N ALA A 56 -5.75 0.24 19.23
CA ALA A 56 -5.30 1.59 18.87
C ALA A 56 -6.46 2.47 18.37
N ARG A 57 -7.50 2.57 19.19
CA ARG A 57 -8.66 3.46 19.00
C ARG A 57 -8.39 4.93 19.39
N ALA A 58 -7.14 5.38 19.47
CA ALA A 58 -6.84 6.75 19.85
C ALA A 58 -5.59 7.29 19.12
N VAL A 59 -5.82 8.29 18.27
CA VAL A 59 -4.83 9.31 17.89
C VAL A 59 -3.59 8.80 17.12
N SER A 60 -3.72 8.59 15.81
CA SER A 60 -2.61 8.99 14.94
C SER A 60 -3.07 9.38 13.54
N LEU A 61 -2.94 10.66 13.22
CA LEU A 61 -1.88 11.15 12.33
C LEU A 61 -1.55 10.40 11.00
N ARG A 62 -1.56 9.07 10.95
CA ARG A 62 -0.79 8.29 9.96
C ARG A 62 -1.47 6.94 9.70
N HIS A 63 -1.92 6.70 8.47
CA HIS A 63 -2.42 5.39 8.07
C HIS A 63 -1.21 4.46 7.92
N VAL A 64 -1.12 3.46 8.79
CA VAL A 64 -0.14 2.38 8.65
C VAL A 64 -0.80 1.28 7.81
N VAL A 65 -0.08 0.76 6.83
CA VAL A 65 -0.50 -0.42 6.05
C VAL A 65 0.61 -1.46 6.05
N MET A 66 0.26 -2.74 6.19
CA MET A 66 1.22 -3.82 6.01
C MET A 66 1.47 -4.09 4.52
N CYS A 67 2.75 -4.17 4.13
CA CYS A 67 3.09 -4.62 2.77
C CYS A 67 2.68 -6.09 2.60
N PRO A 68 1.85 -6.44 1.59
CA PRO A 68 1.39 -7.83 1.41
C PRO A 68 2.51 -8.80 0.97
N PHE A 69 3.63 -8.27 0.47
CA PHE A 69 4.74 -9.08 -0.04
C PHE A 69 5.74 -9.45 1.05
N CYS A 70 6.17 -8.47 1.84
CA CYS A 70 7.25 -8.63 2.83
C CYS A 70 6.80 -8.35 4.27
N ARG A 71 5.51 -8.09 4.49
CA ARG A 71 4.90 -7.76 5.79
C ARG A 71 5.53 -6.57 6.51
N THR A 72 6.31 -5.76 5.79
CA THR A 72 6.92 -4.55 6.35
C THR A 72 5.85 -3.49 6.58
N PRO A 73 5.79 -2.87 7.76
CA PRO A 73 4.87 -1.77 8.02
C PRO A 73 5.24 -0.57 7.16
N THR A 74 4.25 0.08 6.56
CA THR A 74 4.44 1.27 5.73
C THR A 74 3.58 2.41 6.23
N LEU A 75 4.19 3.58 6.42
CA LEU A 75 3.47 4.81 6.74
C LEU A 75 3.03 5.48 5.44
N LEU A 76 1.73 5.66 5.26
CA LEU A 76 1.20 6.43 4.15
C LEU A 76 1.15 7.92 4.52
N PRO A 77 1.67 8.82 3.66
CA PRO A 77 1.52 10.25 3.85
C PRO A 77 0.04 10.63 3.78
N ARG A 78 -0.39 11.54 4.67
CA ARG A 78 -1.74 12.11 4.63
C ARG A 78 -1.85 13.07 3.45
N GLY A 79 -2.76 12.78 2.55
CA GLY A 79 -3.14 13.69 1.45
C GLY A 79 -2.51 13.32 0.12
N ARG A 80 -3.38 13.13 -0.88
CA ARG A 80 -3.14 12.72 -2.27
C ARG A 80 -2.80 11.25 -2.45
N ILE A 81 -3.84 10.45 -2.22
CA ILE A 81 -4.02 9.20 -2.94
C ILE A 81 -4.77 9.51 -4.23
#